data_AF-A0A2G8JFP2-F1
#
_entry.id   AF-A0A2G8JFP2-F1
#
_cell.length_a   1.000
_cell.length_b   1.000
_cell.length_c   1.000
_cell.angle_alpha   90.00
_cell.angle_beta   90.00
_cell.angle_gamma   90.00
#
_symmetry.space_group_name_H-M   'P 1'
#
loop_
_entity.id
_entity.type
_entity.pdbx_description
1 polymer ?
#
loop_
_entity_poly.entity_id
_entity_poly.type
_entity_poly.pdbx_seq_one_letter_code
_entity_poly.pdbx_strand_id
1 'polypeptide(L)'
;MDPDWTNDTTLTAKCRMLLSGALHGKDTLFLSDNFEDLTREVISKIRDDEEKRMLEADELILMFGASLLERLGALRRHVISQRMRQLARLLITFKITNGQTSLMELIDASRFYDVVVCVRGVCGDAQEQTVAGVKMFTSPSYGLHIGHSIVKCCMIKRGRAIRLKNHEMKQEAVSFQELMEGQDWI
;
A
#
# COMPACT_ATOMS: atom_id res chain seq x y z
N MET A 1 27.84 -2.88 30.48
CA MET A 1 26.50 -3.27 30.02
C MET A 1 26.28 -2.54 28.73
N ASP A 2 26.48 -3.21 27.60
CA ASP A 2 26.17 -2.63 26.30
C ASP A 2 24.63 -2.66 26.11
N PRO A 3 24.03 -1.59 25.55
CA PRO A 3 22.60 -1.60 25.27
C PRO A 3 22.31 -2.64 24.20
N ASP A 4 21.34 -3.52 24.45
CA ASP A 4 20.88 -4.51 23.49
C ASP A 4 20.04 -3.84 22.39
N TRP A 5 20.73 -3.28 21.39
CA TRP A 5 20.12 -2.65 20.22
C TRP A 5 19.46 -3.66 19.27
N THR A 6 19.61 -4.97 19.51
CA THR A 6 19.13 -6.01 18.59
C THR A 6 17.62 -6.22 18.64
N ASN A 7 16.97 -5.78 19.72
CA ASN A 7 15.52 -5.88 19.89
C ASN A 7 14.73 -4.67 19.37
N ASP A 8 15.38 -3.57 18.99
CA ASP A 8 14.70 -2.45 18.32
C ASP A 8 14.60 -2.71 16.81
N THR A 9 13.51 -3.37 16.44
CA THR A 9 13.18 -3.72 15.04
C THR A 9 13.10 -2.46 14.15
N THR A 10 12.78 -1.29 14.75
CA THR A 10 12.60 -0.02 14.03
C THR A 10 13.94 0.65 13.76
N LEU A 11 14.87 0.63 14.72
CA LEU A 11 16.23 1.12 14.50
C LEU A 11 16.98 0.25 13.48
N THR A 12 16.87 -1.07 13.61
CA THR A 12 17.48 -2.02 12.66
C THR A 12 16.97 -1.80 11.23
N ALA A 13 15.67 -1.57 11.06
CA ALA A 13 15.08 -1.25 9.75
C ALA A 13 15.58 0.08 9.18
N LYS A 14 15.68 1.13 10.01
CA LYS A 14 16.22 2.43 9.61
C LYS A 14 17.70 2.35 9.19
N CYS A 15 18.51 1.62 9.95
CA CYS A 15 19.93 1.41 9.62
C CYS A 15 20.10 0.58 8.34
N ARG A 16 19.30 -0.48 8.13
CA ARG A 16 19.31 -1.23 6.87
C ARG A 16 18.93 -0.36 5.68
N MET A 17 17.93 0.51 5.83
CA MET A 17 17.54 1.44 4.76
C MET A 17 18.68 2.37 4.38
N LEU A 18 19.43 2.89 5.36
CA LEU A 18 20.62 3.72 5.08
C LEU A 18 21.74 2.91 4.44
N LEU A 19 21.97 1.67 4.87
CA LEU A 19 23.00 0.78 4.29
C LEU A 19 22.64 0.36 2.86
N SER A 20 21.41 -0.07 2.61
CA SER A 20 20.89 -0.35 1.25
C SER A 20 20.99 0.89 0.37
N GLY A 21 20.62 2.07 0.87
CA GLY A 21 20.75 3.33 0.14
C GLY A 21 22.20 3.72 -0.14
N ALA A 22 23.12 3.46 0.80
CA ALA A 22 24.55 3.73 0.64
C ALA A 22 25.22 2.78 -0.37
N LEU A 23 24.79 1.52 -0.42
CA LEU A 23 25.29 0.54 -1.39
C LEU A 23 24.88 0.86 -2.84
N HIS A 24 23.75 1.54 -3.04
CA HIS A 24 23.12 1.73 -4.36
C HIS A 24 22.90 3.21 -4.71
N GLY A 25 23.69 4.11 -4.12
CA GLY A 25 23.52 5.56 -4.16
C GLY A 25 23.52 6.16 -5.57
N LYS A 26 22.32 6.32 -6.15
CA LYS A 26 21.91 7.33 -7.13
C LYS A 26 20.38 7.29 -7.25
N ASP A 27 19.73 8.44 -7.13
CA ASP A 27 18.28 8.67 -6.98
C ASP A 27 17.34 8.06 -8.07
N THR A 28 17.88 7.28 -9.01
CA THR A 28 17.13 6.63 -10.09
C THR A 28 17.39 5.12 -10.16
N LEU A 29 18.56 4.64 -9.71
CA LEU A 29 18.94 3.22 -9.81
C LEU A 29 18.25 2.34 -8.75
N PHE A 30 18.11 2.83 -7.51
CA PHE A 30 17.51 2.01 -6.44
C PHE A 30 16.02 1.70 -6.69
N LEU A 31 15.29 2.60 -7.35
CA LEU A 31 13.90 2.34 -7.73
C LEU A 31 13.84 1.36 -8.91
N SER A 32 14.69 1.52 -9.93
CA SER A 32 14.72 0.61 -11.09
C SER A 32 15.12 -0.81 -10.69
N ASP A 33 16.18 -0.96 -9.88
CA ASP A 33 16.71 -2.27 -9.49
C ASP A 33 15.69 -3.02 -8.62
N ASN A 34 15.01 -2.32 -7.71
CA ASN A 34 13.93 -2.88 -6.92
C ASN A 34 12.71 -3.28 -7.77
N PHE A 35 12.44 -2.59 -8.88
CA PHE A 35 11.37 -2.96 -9.80
C PHE A 35 11.74 -4.16 -10.67
N GLU A 36 13.00 -4.32 -11.06
CA GLU A 36 13.48 -5.52 -11.75
C GLU A 36 13.34 -6.75 -10.85
N ASP A 37 13.80 -6.66 -9.61
CA ASP A 37 13.66 -7.73 -8.62
C ASP A 37 12.19 -8.03 -8.32
N LEU A 38 11.35 -7.00 -8.14
CA LEU A 38 9.91 -7.17 -7.99
C LEU A 38 9.29 -7.89 -9.18
N THR A 39 9.70 -7.53 -10.40
CA THR A 39 9.17 -8.11 -11.62
C THR A 39 9.54 -9.59 -11.72
N ARG A 40 10.81 -9.91 -11.53
CA ARG A 40 11.34 -11.28 -11.57
C ARG A 40 10.77 -12.15 -10.46
N GLU A 41 10.72 -11.64 -9.23
CA GLU A 41 10.36 -12.45 -8.07
C GLU A 41 8.85 -12.57 -7.86
N VAL A 42 8.08 -11.55 -8.23
CA VAL A 42 6.65 -11.45 -7.92
C VAL A 42 5.79 -11.30 -9.17
N ILE A 43 5.93 -10.22 -9.94
CA ILE A 43 4.95 -9.83 -10.97
C ILE A 43 4.86 -10.86 -12.11
N SER A 44 6.01 -11.39 -12.57
CA SER A 44 6.07 -12.43 -13.61
C SER A 44 5.31 -13.71 -13.24
N LYS A 45 5.05 -13.94 -11.95
CA LYS A 45 4.34 -15.10 -11.40
C LYS A 45 2.87 -14.80 -11.09
N ILE A 46 2.41 -13.56 -11.30
CA ILE A 46 1.01 -13.18 -11.15
C ILE A 46 0.24 -13.60 -12.42
N ARG A 47 -0.96 -14.16 -12.23
CA ARG A 47 -1.88 -14.48 -13.33
C ARG A 47 -2.11 -13.23 -14.19
N ASP A 48 -2.03 -13.39 -15.50
CA ASP A 48 -2.25 -12.29 -16.43
C ASP A 48 -3.73 -11.95 -16.57
N ASP A 49 -4.18 -10.99 -15.76
CA ASP A 49 -5.55 -10.50 -15.71
C ASP A 49 -5.61 -8.99 -15.50
N GLU A 50 -6.82 -8.44 -15.39
CA GLU A 50 -7.03 -6.99 -15.25
C GLU A 50 -6.32 -6.41 -14.01
N GLU A 51 -6.30 -7.14 -12.89
CA GLU A 51 -5.62 -6.70 -11.68
C GLU A 51 -4.10 -6.63 -11.90
N LYS A 52 -3.52 -7.58 -12.65
CA LYS A 52 -2.10 -7.52 -13.03
C LYS A 52 -1.80 -6.30 -13.91
N ARG A 53 -2.63 -6.04 -14.93
CA ARG A 53 -2.45 -4.86 -15.78
C ARG A 53 -2.56 -3.55 -14.98
N MET A 54 -3.48 -3.51 -14.02
CA MET A 54 -3.65 -2.33 -13.16
C MET A 54 -2.46 -2.12 -12.22
N LEU A 55 -1.94 -3.16 -11.57
CA LEU A 55 -0.76 -3.02 -10.70
C LEU A 55 0.52 -2.68 -11.47
N GLU A 56 0.67 -3.15 -12.71
CA GLU A 56 1.84 -2.81 -13.55
C GLU A 56 1.80 -1.36 -14.05
N ALA A 57 0.59 -0.80 -14.21
CA ALA A 57 0.40 0.58 -14.64
C ALA A 57 0.48 1.60 -13.48
N ASP A 58 0.35 1.17 -12.22
CA ASP A 58 0.32 2.06 -11.07
C ASP A 58 1.65 2.09 -10.30
N GLU A 59 2.32 3.24 -10.37
CA GLU A 59 3.63 3.44 -9.76
C GLU A 59 3.64 3.26 -8.23
N LEU A 60 2.57 3.68 -7.54
CA LEU A 60 2.51 3.58 -6.08
C LEU A 60 2.28 2.13 -5.63
N ILE A 61 1.52 1.33 -6.38
CA ILE A 61 1.40 -0.11 -6.15
C ILE A 61 2.75 -0.81 -6.38
N LEU A 62 3.50 -0.45 -7.42
CA LEU A 62 4.83 -0.99 -7.66
C LEU A 62 5.79 -0.66 -6.50
N MET A 63 5.84 0.60 -6.06
CA MET A 63 6.67 1.00 -4.91
C MET A 63 6.29 0.26 -3.62
N PHE A 64 4.99 0.05 -3.41
CA PHE A 64 4.49 -0.76 -2.29
C PHE A 64 4.97 -2.21 -2.37
N GLY A 65 4.87 -2.83 -3.56
CA GLY A 65 5.34 -4.18 -3.82
C GLY A 65 6.84 -4.34 -3.55
N ALA A 66 7.65 -3.43 -4.09
CA ALA A 66 9.10 -3.40 -3.87
C ALA A 66 9.45 -3.28 -2.38
N SER A 67 8.79 -2.37 -1.66
CA SER A 67 8.97 -2.21 -0.21
C SER A 67 8.55 -3.43 0.60
N LEU A 68 7.58 -4.22 0.12
CA LEU A 68 7.25 -5.50 0.75
C LEU A 68 8.27 -6.58 0.43
N LEU A 69 8.80 -6.62 -0.80
CA LEU A 69 9.83 -7.58 -1.20
C LEU A 69 11.12 -7.38 -0.39
N GLU A 70 11.58 -6.14 -0.25
CA GLU A 70 12.76 -5.81 0.56
C GLU A 70 12.59 -6.26 2.02
N ARG A 71 11.39 -6.04 2.59
CA ARG A 71 11.12 -6.34 4.00
C ARG A 71 10.83 -7.82 4.28
N LEU A 72 10.12 -8.50 3.38
CA LEU A 72 9.61 -9.86 3.59
C LEU A 72 10.42 -10.93 2.87
N GLY A 73 11.17 -10.56 1.84
CA GLY A 73 11.92 -11.46 0.97
C GLY A 73 11.04 -12.23 -0.03
N ALA A 74 11.69 -12.79 -1.05
CA ALA A 74 11.04 -13.51 -2.15
C ALA A 74 10.27 -14.77 -1.71
N LEU A 75 10.59 -15.35 -0.55
CA LEU A 75 9.86 -16.49 0.03
C LEU A 75 8.38 -16.15 0.31
N ARG A 76 8.08 -14.88 0.61
CA ARG A 76 6.72 -14.41 0.86
C ARG A 76 6.05 -13.79 -0.37
N ARG A 77 6.54 -14.08 -1.58
CA ARG A 77 5.99 -13.56 -2.85
C ARG A 77 4.48 -13.70 -2.99
N HIS A 78 3.88 -14.77 -2.47
CA HIS A 78 2.43 -15.01 -2.52
C HIS A 78 1.66 -13.99 -1.68
N VAL A 79 2.19 -13.60 -0.52
CA VAL A 79 1.62 -12.54 0.32
C VAL A 79 1.77 -11.19 -0.39
N ILE A 80 2.94 -10.93 -0.98
CA ILE A 80 3.22 -9.68 -1.68
C ILE A 80 2.28 -9.52 -2.87
N SER A 81 2.16 -10.54 -3.73
CA SER A 81 1.28 -10.53 -4.89
C SER A 81 -0.18 -10.35 -4.48
N GLN A 82 -0.64 -11.06 -3.43
CA GLN A 82 -1.99 -10.88 -2.92
C GLN A 82 -2.25 -9.44 -2.48
N ARG A 83 -1.33 -8.83 -1.72
CA ARG A 83 -1.48 -7.44 -1.23
C ARG A 83 -1.47 -6.41 -2.36
N MET A 84 -0.61 -6.59 -3.36
CA MET A 84 -0.59 -5.75 -4.56
C MET A 84 -1.90 -5.86 -5.34
N ARG A 85 -2.40 -7.09 -5.53
CA ARG A 85 -3.69 -7.33 -6.21
C ARG A 85 -4.88 -6.75 -5.45
N GLN A 86 -4.85 -6.74 -4.12
CA GLN A 86 -5.88 -6.10 -3.32
C GLN A 86 -5.95 -4.59 -3.57
N LEU A 87 -4.80 -3.92 -3.65
CA LEU A 87 -4.74 -2.50 -4.02
C LEU A 87 -5.19 -2.27 -5.47
N ALA A 88 -4.78 -3.14 -6.40
CA ALA A 88 -5.18 -3.06 -7.80
C ALA A 88 -6.70 -3.18 -7.95
N ARG A 89 -7.33 -4.14 -7.25
CA ARG A 89 -8.78 -4.31 -7.25
C ARG A 89 -9.48 -3.08 -6.68
N LEU A 90 -9.00 -2.53 -5.56
CA LEU A 90 -9.54 -1.29 -5.00
C LEU A 90 -9.49 -0.15 -6.02
N LEU A 91 -8.35 0.02 -6.71
CA LEU A 91 -8.18 1.07 -7.71
C LEU A 91 -9.10 0.86 -8.93
N ILE A 92 -9.27 -0.38 -9.40
CA ILE A 92 -10.26 -0.70 -10.44
C ILE A 92 -11.66 -0.28 -10.00
N THR A 93 -12.08 -0.69 -8.79
CA THR A 93 -13.40 -0.33 -8.25
C THR A 93 -13.58 1.18 -8.16
N PHE A 94 -12.56 1.91 -7.69
CA PHE A 94 -12.60 3.36 -7.58
C PHE A 94 -12.70 4.05 -8.94
N LYS A 95 -12.00 3.53 -9.96
CA LYS A 95 -12.03 4.09 -11.32
C LYS A 95 -13.39 4.02 -11.99
N ILE A 96 -14.19 3.00 -11.65
CA ILE A 96 -15.54 2.82 -12.22
C ILE A 96 -16.43 4.02 -11.86
N THR A 97 -16.30 4.55 -10.65
CA THR A 97 -17.15 5.64 -10.15
C THR A 97 -16.52 7.02 -10.30
N ASN A 98 -15.19 7.11 -10.27
CA ASN A 98 -14.47 8.39 -10.16
C ASN A 98 -13.61 8.75 -11.39
N GLY A 99 -13.60 7.90 -12.43
CA GLY A 99 -12.82 8.11 -13.64
C GLY A 99 -11.38 7.58 -13.54
N GLN A 100 -10.59 7.77 -14.59
CA GLN A 100 -9.21 7.30 -14.62
C GLN A 100 -8.36 8.08 -13.63
N THR A 101 -7.78 7.36 -12.66
CA THR A 101 -6.97 7.93 -11.59
C THR A 101 -5.83 6.99 -11.19
N SER A 102 -4.81 7.48 -10.51
CA SER A 102 -3.76 6.64 -9.89
C SER A 102 -4.06 6.38 -8.40
N LEU A 103 -3.42 5.38 -7.81
CA LEU A 103 -3.45 5.20 -6.36
C LEU A 103 -2.83 6.42 -5.64
N MET A 104 -1.93 7.15 -6.30
CA MET A 104 -1.37 8.39 -5.77
C MET A 104 -2.46 9.46 -5.57
N GLU A 105 -3.36 9.61 -6.54
CA GLU A 105 -4.48 10.56 -6.51
C GLU A 105 -5.64 10.07 -5.62
N LEU A 106 -5.83 8.75 -5.51
CA LEU A 106 -6.80 8.15 -4.60
C LEU A 106 -6.50 8.51 -3.14
N ILE A 107 -5.21 8.60 -2.77
CA ILE A 107 -4.76 8.99 -1.42
C ILE A 107 -4.81 10.52 -1.30
N ASP A 108 -6.02 11.05 -1.20
CA ASP A 108 -6.32 12.44 -0.93
C ASP A 108 -7.50 12.55 0.02
N ALA A 109 -7.43 13.43 1.02
CA ALA A 109 -8.44 13.53 2.07
C ALA A 109 -9.85 13.81 1.52
N SER A 110 -9.97 14.54 0.40
CA SER A 110 -11.25 14.78 -0.27
C SER A 110 -11.89 13.53 -0.86
N ARG A 111 -11.09 12.47 -1.10
CA ARG A 111 -11.52 11.18 -1.66
C ARG A 111 -11.80 10.12 -0.60
N PHE A 112 -11.63 10.43 0.69
CA PHE A 112 -11.70 9.43 1.75
C PHE A 112 -13.03 8.65 1.75
N TYR A 113 -14.15 9.33 1.60
CA TYR A 113 -15.47 8.68 1.58
C TYR A 113 -15.65 7.77 0.36
N ASP A 114 -15.19 8.20 -0.81
CA ASP A 114 -15.20 7.40 -2.04
C ASP A 114 -14.39 6.12 -1.85
N VAL A 115 -13.24 6.21 -1.17
CA VAL A 115 -12.41 5.05 -0.81
C VAL A 115 -13.15 4.11 0.14
N VAL A 116 -13.79 4.63 1.19
CA VAL A 116 -14.58 3.82 2.14
C VAL A 116 -15.68 3.04 1.42
N VAL A 117 -16.41 3.68 0.52
CA VAL A 117 -17.46 3.04 -0.29
C VAL A 117 -16.86 1.93 -1.17
N CYS A 118 -15.72 2.19 -1.82
CA CYS A 118 -15.04 1.19 -2.65
C CYS A 118 -14.53 0.00 -1.82
N VAL A 119 -13.95 0.25 -0.64
CA VAL A 119 -13.49 -0.79 0.29
C VAL A 119 -14.65 -1.67 0.74
N ARG A 120 -15.79 -1.07 1.07
CA ARG A 120 -17.00 -1.84 1.38
C ARG A 120 -17.44 -2.70 0.19
N GLY A 121 -17.44 -2.14 -1.01
CA GLY A 121 -17.77 -2.86 -2.25
C GLY A 121 -16.90 -4.10 -2.47
N VAL A 122 -15.57 -3.98 -2.27
CA VAL A 122 -14.65 -5.12 -2.43
C VAL A 122 -14.71 -6.12 -1.28
N CYS A 123 -15.13 -5.71 -0.08
CA CYS A 123 -15.32 -6.61 1.06
C CYS A 123 -16.65 -7.38 0.99
N GLY A 124 -17.63 -6.87 0.25
CA GLY A 124 -18.96 -7.44 0.03
C GLY A 124 -19.86 -7.41 1.26
N ASP A 125 -21.16 -7.17 1.07
CA ASP A 125 -22.14 -7.23 2.14
C ASP A 125 -22.56 -8.70 2.39
N ALA A 126 -22.43 -9.18 3.63
CA ALA A 126 -22.93 -10.49 4.02
C ALA A 126 -24.45 -10.43 4.29
N GLN A 127 -25.14 -11.54 4.06
CA GLN A 127 -26.56 -11.67 4.42
C GLN A 127 -26.77 -11.72 5.94
N GLU A 128 -25.75 -12.14 6.68
CA GLU A 128 -25.76 -12.30 8.13
C GLU A 128 -25.53 -10.96 8.84
N GLN A 129 -26.13 -10.83 10.02
CA GLN A 129 -25.93 -9.71 10.93
C GLN A 129 -25.37 -10.24 12.26
N THR A 130 -24.63 -9.38 12.96
CA THR A 130 -24.26 -9.68 14.35
C THR A 130 -25.50 -9.74 15.24
N VAL A 131 -25.33 -10.25 16.46
CA VAL A 131 -26.38 -10.26 17.50
C VAL A 131 -26.92 -8.84 17.79
N ALA A 132 -26.11 -7.80 17.53
CA ALA A 132 -26.50 -6.40 17.68
C ALA A 132 -27.13 -5.78 16.41
N GLY A 133 -27.44 -6.58 15.38
CA GLY A 133 -28.05 -6.11 14.12
C GLY A 133 -27.08 -5.42 13.16
N VAL A 134 -25.77 -5.46 13.43
CA VAL A 134 -24.75 -4.85 12.56
C VAL A 134 -24.52 -5.72 11.33
N LYS A 135 -24.58 -5.13 10.14
CA LYS A 135 -24.27 -5.82 8.87
C LYS A 135 -22.83 -6.32 8.87
N MET A 136 -22.65 -7.58 8.50
CA MET A 136 -21.33 -8.19 8.37
C MET A 136 -20.78 -8.06 6.95
N PHE A 137 -19.46 -8.17 6.81
CA PHE A 137 -18.81 -8.27 5.50
C PHE A 137 -18.52 -9.73 5.16
N THR A 138 -18.55 -10.09 3.87
CA THR A 138 -18.21 -11.46 3.45
C THR A 138 -16.71 -11.73 3.59
N SER A 139 -15.87 -10.71 3.47
CA SER A 139 -14.42 -10.84 3.65
C SER A 139 -13.83 -9.72 4.52
N PRO A 140 -14.08 -9.70 5.85
CA PRO A 140 -13.58 -8.64 6.75
C PRO A 140 -12.05 -8.53 6.79
N SER A 141 -11.36 -9.67 6.67
CA SER A 141 -9.89 -9.73 6.60
C SER A 141 -9.34 -8.96 5.40
N TYR A 142 -10.12 -8.88 4.31
CA TYR A 142 -9.74 -8.11 3.12
C TYR A 142 -9.72 -6.62 3.41
N GLY A 143 -10.71 -6.10 4.12
CA GLY A 143 -10.77 -4.71 4.56
C GLY A 143 -9.61 -4.36 5.49
N LEU A 144 -9.32 -5.22 6.49
CA LEU A 144 -8.14 -5.09 7.35
C LEU A 144 -6.84 -5.10 6.56
N HIS A 145 -6.77 -5.93 5.52
CA HIS A 145 -5.58 -6.03 4.69
C HIS A 145 -5.36 -4.77 3.83
N ILE A 146 -6.43 -4.25 3.23
CA ILE A 146 -6.40 -3.01 2.45
C ILE A 146 -6.07 -1.82 3.34
N GLY A 147 -6.69 -1.68 4.51
CA GLY A 147 -6.41 -0.56 5.42
C GLY A 147 -4.93 -0.44 5.77
N HIS A 148 -4.30 -1.55 6.16
CA HIS A 148 -2.84 -1.58 6.40
C HIS A 148 -2.02 -1.27 5.14
N SER A 149 -2.43 -1.77 3.98
CA SER A 149 -1.73 -1.48 2.72
C SER A 149 -1.81 0.00 2.35
N ILE A 150 -2.98 0.63 2.49
CA ILE A 150 -3.19 2.06 2.22
C ILE A 150 -2.34 2.92 3.15
N VAL A 151 -2.32 2.63 4.45
CA VAL A 151 -1.47 3.37 5.41
C VAL A 151 0.00 3.31 4.99
N LYS A 152 0.49 2.14 4.56
CA LYS A 152 1.85 2.01 4.04
C LYS A 152 2.06 2.80 2.75
N CYS A 153 1.07 2.83 1.84
CA CYS A 153 1.11 3.67 0.65
C CYS A 153 1.13 5.17 0.99
N CYS A 154 0.41 5.62 2.03
CA CYS A 154 0.51 7.00 2.54
C CYS A 154 1.94 7.32 2.99
N MET A 155 2.59 6.42 3.72
CA MET A 155 3.98 6.59 4.14
C MET A 155 4.95 6.66 2.95
N ILE A 156 4.74 5.84 1.92
CA ILE A 156 5.54 5.87 0.68
C ILE A 156 5.32 7.19 -0.08
N LYS A 157 4.07 7.60 -0.29
CA LYS A 157 3.69 8.89 -0.91
C LYS A 157 4.34 10.05 -0.18
N ARG A 158 4.24 10.08 1.16
CA ARG A 158 4.87 11.10 2.03
C ARG A 158 6.39 11.11 1.88
N GLY A 159 7.04 9.95 1.91
CA GLY A 159 8.50 9.84 1.75
C GLY A 159 8.98 10.36 0.40
N ARG A 160 8.24 10.07 -0.67
CA ARG A 160 8.49 10.61 -2.01
C ARG A 160 8.29 12.12 -2.06
N ALA A 161 7.19 12.62 -1.51
CA ALA A 161 6.88 14.05 -1.46
C ALA A 161 7.99 14.85 -0.78
N ILE A 162 8.54 14.34 0.34
CA ILE A 162 9.67 14.95 1.05
C ILE A 162 10.91 15.02 0.17
N ARG A 163 11.28 13.92 -0.51
CA ARG A 163 12.44 13.91 -1.43
C ARG A 163 12.29 14.88 -2.59
N LEU A 164 11.07 15.02 -3.11
CA LEU A 164 10.74 15.93 -4.21
C LEU A 164 10.45 17.37 -3.78
N LYS A 165 10.49 17.67 -2.47
CA LYS A 165 10.06 18.95 -1.90
C LYS A 165 8.64 19.37 -2.32
N ASN A 166 7.76 18.40 -2.56
CA ASN A 166 6.37 18.64 -2.88
C ASN A 166 5.54 18.71 -1.59
N HIS A 167 5.17 19.93 -1.19
CA HIS A 167 4.42 20.17 0.05
C HIS A 167 2.95 19.74 -0.03
N GLU A 168 2.32 19.90 -1.19
CA GLU A 168 0.92 19.50 -1.43
C GLU A 168 0.77 17.98 -1.33
N MET A 169 1.56 17.23 -2.10
CA MET A 169 1.58 15.76 -2.08
C MET A 169 1.87 15.21 -0.67
N LYS A 170 2.71 15.90 0.10
CA LYS A 170 2.98 15.56 1.50
C LYS A 170 1.73 15.74 2.35
N GLN A 171 1.03 16.86 2.21
CA GLN A 171 -0.17 17.18 2.96
C GLN A 171 -1.30 16.19 2.65
N GLU A 172 -1.53 15.88 1.38
CA GLU A 172 -2.52 14.88 0.95
C GLU A 172 -2.30 13.53 1.65
N ALA A 173 -1.05 13.05 1.67
CA ALA A 173 -0.69 11.79 2.29
C ALA A 173 -0.84 11.80 3.81
N VAL A 174 -0.47 12.91 4.47
CA VAL A 174 -0.57 13.06 5.92
C VAL A 174 -2.03 13.14 6.35
N SER A 175 -2.83 14.00 5.73
CA SER A 175 -4.25 14.15 6.06
C SER A 175 -5.04 12.87 5.81
N PHE A 176 -4.75 12.14 4.72
CA PHE A 176 -5.38 10.83 4.50
C PHE A 176 -5.00 9.82 5.58
N GLN A 177 -3.72 9.76 5.97
CA GLN A 177 -3.26 8.87 7.03
C GLN A 177 -3.93 9.19 8.38
N GLU A 178 -4.06 10.47 8.72
CA GLU A 178 -4.75 10.93 9.94
C GLU A 178 -6.22 10.49 9.95
N LEU A 179 -6.92 10.58 8.81
CA LEU A 179 -8.31 10.08 8.68
C LEU A 179 -8.40 8.56 8.87
N MET A 180 -7.42 7.80 8.39
CA MET A 180 -7.36 6.33 8.59
C MET A 180 -7.09 5.94 10.04
N GLU A 181 -6.38 6.76 10.81
CA GLU A 181 -6.02 6.53 12.20
C GLU A 181 -7.07 7.08 13.19
N GLY A 182 -7.87 8.06 12.77
CA GLY A 182 -9.00 8.59 13.55
C GLY A 182 -10.05 7.52 13.81
N GLN A 183 -10.55 7.45 15.05
CA GLN A 183 -11.48 6.40 15.50
C GLN A 183 -12.98 6.71 15.25
N ASP A 184 -13.31 7.92 14.78
CA ASP A 184 -14.69 8.45 14.82
C ASP A 184 -15.53 8.21 13.54
N TRP A 185 -15.10 7.33 12.63
CA TRP A 185 -15.82 7.08 11.37
C TRP A 185 -16.68 5.80 11.36
N ILE A 186 -16.84 5.12 12.50
CA ILE A 186 -17.67 3.90 12.67
C ILE A 186 -19.01 4.25 13.34
#